data_AF-A0A950CZI2-F1
#
_entry.id   AF-A0A950CZI2-F1
#
_cell.length_a   1.000
_cell.length_b   1.000
_cell.length_c   1.000
_cell.angle_alpha   90.00
_cell.angle_beta   90.00
_cell.angle_gamma   90.00
#
_symmetry.space_group_name_H-M   'P 1'
#
loop_
_entity.id
_entity.type
_entity.pdbx_description
1 polymer ?
#
loop_
_entity_poly.entity_id
_entity_poly.type
_entity_poly.pdbx_seq_one_letter_code
_entity_poly.pdbx_strand_id
1 'polypeptide(L)'
;MTATTSDSRVSIPQLELMKDWSEYLVDSVQRAVLFGDVLRQRGDIFLENQARGEPPVLIFGYDVLIDGRTLDRPCNYVLMKIRAPQGVTVDPTKRPVVVVDPRAGQGPGVGGFKLDSEIGFALRAG
;
A
#
# COMPACT_ATOMS: atom_id res chain seq x y z
N MET A 1 0.74 -17.95 64.80
CA MET A 1 -0.08 -16.76 65.06
C MET A 1 0.62 -15.58 64.40
N THR A 2 0.36 -15.36 63.12
CA THR A 2 0.91 -14.23 62.34
C THR A 2 -0.25 -13.70 61.51
N ALA A 3 -0.78 -12.54 61.93
CA ALA A 3 -1.92 -11.90 61.32
C ALA A 3 -1.53 -11.36 59.94
N THR A 4 -2.28 -11.76 58.92
CA THR A 4 -2.23 -11.17 57.59
C THR A 4 -2.89 -9.80 57.66
N THR A 5 -2.09 -8.73 57.67
CA THR A 5 -2.58 -7.36 57.52
C THR A 5 -3.16 -7.20 56.11
N SER A 6 -4.49 -7.25 56.01
CA SER A 6 -5.24 -6.87 54.83
C SER A 6 -5.15 -5.36 54.66
N ASP A 7 -4.35 -4.91 53.68
CA ASP A 7 -4.26 -3.50 53.26
C ASP A 7 -5.59 -3.10 52.61
N SER A 8 -6.53 -2.67 53.45
CA SER A 8 -7.85 -2.19 53.04
C SER A 8 -7.74 -0.71 52.68
N ARG A 9 -7.24 -0.44 51.48
CA ARG A 9 -7.30 0.90 50.89
C ARG A 9 -8.76 1.24 50.63
N VAL A 10 -9.26 2.27 51.31
CA VAL A 10 -10.57 2.85 51.04
C VAL A 10 -10.53 3.45 49.63
N SER A 11 -11.21 2.81 48.67
CA SER A 11 -11.41 3.36 47.34
C SER A 11 -12.46 4.47 47.43
N ILE A 12 -12.07 5.70 47.06
CA ILE A 12 -12.99 6.83 46.95
C ILE A 12 -13.49 6.83 45.49
N PRO A 13 -14.76 6.46 45.21
CA PRO A 13 -15.23 6.25 43.83
C PRO A 13 -15.06 7.49 42.94
N GLN A 14 -15.17 8.68 43.51
CA GLN A 14 -14.97 9.94 42.78
C GLN A 14 -13.50 10.13 42.36
N LEU A 15 -12.55 9.71 43.20
CA LEU A 15 -11.12 9.85 42.91
C LEU A 15 -10.67 8.83 41.86
N GLU A 16 -11.16 7.59 41.95
CA GLU A 16 -10.92 6.56 40.92
C GLU A 16 -11.52 7.00 39.57
N LEU A 17 -12.74 7.54 39.57
CA LEU A 17 -13.35 8.07 38.35
C LEU A 17 -12.51 9.21 37.75
N MET A 18 -12.06 10.18 38.55
CA MET A 18 -11.20 11.27 38.07
C MET A 18 -9.88 10.76 37.49
N LYS A 19 -9.29 9.74 38.12
CA LYS A 19 -8.08 9.09 37.63
C LYS A 19 -8.34 8.41 36.28
N ASP A 20 -9.38 7.58 36.17
CA ASP A 20 -9.77 6.90 34.93
C ASP A 20 -10.04 7.89 33.79
N TRP A 21 -10.72 9.01 34.09
CA TRP A 21 -10.93 10.10 33.13
C TRP A 21 -9.61 10.74 32.68
N SER A 22 -8.67 10.97 33.59
CA SER A 22 -7.36 11.52 33.24
C SER A 22 -6.55 10.56 32.37
N GLU A 23 -6.57 9.26 32.70
CA GLU A 23 -5.88 8.22 31.93
C GLU A 23 -6.46 8.09 30.52
N TYR A 24 -7.79 8.10 30.41
CA TYR A 24 -8.50 8.10 29.12
C TYR A 24 -8.18 9.34 28.28
N LEU A 25 -8.16 10.53 28.89
CA LEU A 25 -7.83 11.77 28.19
C LEU A 25 -6.40 11.73 27.63
N VAL A 26 -5.45 11.27 28.44
CA VAL A 26 -4.05 11.12 28.03
C VAL A 26 -3.91 10.13 26.87
N ASP A 27 -4.51 8.94 26.96
CA ASP A 27 -4.50 7.94 25.86
C ASP A 27 -5.15 8.52 24.59
N SER A 28 -6.28 9.21 24.72
CA SER A 28 -6.99 9.82 23.59
C SER A 28 -6.15 10.86 22.86
N VAL A 29 -5.45 11.74 23.60
CA VAL A 29 -4.56 12.75 23.02
C VAL A 29 -3.35 12.08 22.36
N GLN A 30 -2.74 11.08 23.00
CA GLN A 30 -1.63 10.33 22.43
C GLN A 30 -2.02 9.67 21.09
N ARG A 31 -3.18 9.01 21.03
CA ARG A 31 -3.69 8.42 19.79
C ARG A 31 -4.04 9.47 18.74
N ALA A 32 -4.59 10.60 19.13
CA ALA A 32 -4.88 11.70 18.21
C ALA A 32 -3.61 12.25 17.55
N VAL A 33 -2.53 12.39 18.32
CA VAL A 33 -1.21 12.80 17.80
C VAL A 33 -0.65 11.76 16.83
N LEU A 34 -0.65 10.48 17.20
CA LEU A 34 -0.18 9.39 16.34
C LEU A 34 -1.00 9.29 15.04
N PHE A 35 -2.32 9.41 15.15
CA PHE A 35 -3.23 9.42 14.01
C PHE A 35 -2.95 10.62 13.08
N GLY A 36 -2.78 11.81 13.65
CA GLY A 36 -2.41 13.01 12.92
C GLY A 36 -1.08 12.85 12.18
N ASP A 37 -0.08 12.21 12.80
CA ASP A 37 1.20 11.94 12.17
C ASP A 37 1.07 10.97 10.98
N VAL A 38 0.28 9.90 11.12
CA VAL A 38 0.00 8.97 10.00
C VAL A 38 -0.69 9.69 8.83
N LEU A 39 -1.65 10.57 9.10
CA LEU A 39 -2.29 11.36 8.04
C LEU A 39 -1.31 12.31 7.36
N ARG A 40 -0.44 12.97 8.13
CA ARG A 40 0.63 13.83 7.61
C ARG A 40 1.56 13.04 6.70
N GLN A 41 2.09 11.91 7.17
CA GLN A 41 2.97 11.04 6.37
C GLN A 41 2.31 10.58 5.06
N ARG A 42 1.03 10.20 5.12
CA ARG A 42 0.26 9.82 3.92
C ARG A 42 0.11 10.99 2.95
N GLY A 43 -0.10 12.21 3.46
CA GLY A 43 -0.12 13.43 2.66
C GLY A 43 1.22 13.71 1.98
N ASP A 44 2.33 13.57 2.71
CA ASP A 44 3.68 13.76 2.17
C ASP A 44 3.98 12.76 1.05
N ILE A 45 3.65 11.47 1.24
CA ILE A 45 3.78 10.43 0.20
C ILE A 45 2.95 10.76 -1.03
N PHE A 46 1.73 11.28 -0.86
CA PHE A 46 0.87 11.66 -1.96
C PHE A 46 1.47 12.82 -2.77
N LEU A 47 1.95 13.86 -2.10
CA LEU A 47 2.60 15.01 -2.75
C LEU A 47 3.88 14.59 -3.48
N GLU A 48 4.70 13.74 -2.87
CA GLU A 48 5.90 13.19 -3.51
C GLU A 48 5.56 12.37 -4.76
N ASN A 49 4.56 11.48 -4.68
CA ASN A 49 4.12 10.70 -5.85
C ASN A 49 3.56 11.59 -6.97
N GLN A 50 2.81 12.63 -6.63
CA GLN A 50 2.30 13.59 -7.61
C GLN A 50 3.44 14.38 -8.26
N ALA A 51 4.43 14.83 -7.48
CA ALA A 51 5.62 15.50 -8.00
C ALA A 51 6.44 14.60 -8.94
N ARG A 52 6.41 13.28 -8.74
CA ARG A 52 7.01 12.27 -9.63
C ARG A 52 6.17 11.96 -10.87
N GLY A 53 5.04 12.63 -11.07
CA GLY A 53 4.16 12.44 -12.22
C GLY A 53 3.28 11.21 -12.14
N GLU A 54 2.92 10.77 -10.92
CA GLU A 54 2.06 9.61 -10.66
C GLU A 54 2.57 8.34 -11.37
N PRO A 55 3.80 7.90 -11.06
CA PRO A 55 4.38 6.75 -11.74
C PRO A 55 3.46 5.53 -11.54
N PRO A 56 3.17 4.78 -12.60
CA PRO A 56 2.35 3.58 -12.48
C PRO A 56 3.06 2.60 -11.55
N VAL A 57 2.27 1.89 -10.75
CA VAL A 57 2.79 1.06 -9.65
C VAL A 57 3.39 -0.28 -10.18
N LEU A 58 3.60 -0.40 -11.49
CA LEU A 58 4.20 -1.54 -12.18
C LEU A 58 5.70 -1.67 -11.83
N ILE A 59 6.11 -2.81 -11.27
CA ILE A 59 7.51 -3.01 -10.84
C ILE A 59 8.46 -3.46 -11.96
N PHE A 60 7.91 -3.88 -13.10
CA PHE A 60 8.69 -4.30 -14.26
C PHE A 60 9.09 -3.09 -15.09
N GLY A 61 10.28 -3.14 -15.71
CA GLY A 61 10.62 -2.19 -16.77
C GLY A 61 9.65 -2.37 -17.94
N TYR A 62 9.21 -1.28 -18.56
CA TYR A 62 8.33 -1.33 -19.71
C TYR A 62 8.66 -0.22 -20.71
N ASP A 63 8.21 -0.42 -21.94
CA ASP A 63 8.23 0.58 -23.01
C ASP A 63 6.77 0.87 -23.40
N VAL A 64 6.40 2.15 -23.44
CA VAL A 64 5.06 2.56 -23.89
C VAL A 64 5.00 2.42 -25.40
N LEU A 65 4.09 1.58 -25.90
CA LEU A 65 3.87 1.40 -27.34
C LEU A 65 2.76 2.30 -27.86
N ILE A 66 1.65 2.40 -27.12
CA ILE A 66 0.49 3.22 -27.49
C ILE A 66 -0.07 3.88 -26.24
N ASP A 67 -0.27 5.20 -26.31
CA ASP A 67 -1.02 5.95 -25.32
C ASP A 67 -2.48 6.11 -25.81
N GLY A 68 -3.44 5.50 -25.11
CA GLY A 68 -4.85 5.54 -25.51
C GLY A 68 -5.44 6.94 -25.51
N ARG A 69 -4.81 7.92 -24.84
CA ARG A 69 -5.24 9.33 -24.84
C ARG A 69 -5.04 10.00 -26.19
N THR A 70 -4.12 9.50 -27.03
CA THR A 70 -3.76 10.12 -28.31
C THR A 70 -4.43 9.47 -29.52
N LEU A 71 -5.26 8.44 -29.31
CA LEU A 71 -6.01 7.76 -30.37
C LEU A 71 -7.19 8.61 -30.88
N ASP A 72 -7.61 8.39 -32.14
CA ASP A 72 -8.78 9.04 -32.75
C ASP A 72 -10.05 8.90 -31.89
N ARG A 73 -10.17 7.78 -31.17
CA ARG A 73 -11.18 7.54 -30.16
C ARG A 73 -10.46 7.31 -28.83
N PRO A 74 -10.27 8.35 -28.00
CA PRO A 74 -9.50 8.25 -26.78
C PRO A 74 -10.05 7.19 -25.82
N CYS A 75 -9.16 6.46 -25.15
CA CYS A 75 -9.52 5.49 -24.12
C CYS A 75 -8.54 5.56 -22.93
N ASN A 76 -8.98 5.09 -21.76
CA ASN A 76 -8.18 5.12 -20.54
C ASN A 76 -7.27 3.89 -20.41
N TYR A 77 -6.53 3.57 -21.48
CA TYR A 77 -5.59 2.46 -21.53
C TYR A 77 -4.27 2.91 -22.14
N VAL A 78 -3.18 2.29 -21.69
CA VAL A 78 -1.86 2.43 -22.30
C VAL A 78 -1.37 1.04 -22.63
N LEU A 79 -1.01 0.81 -23.90
CA LEU A 79 -0.39 -0.45 -24.32
C LEU A 79 1.11 -0.36 -24.04
N MET A 80 1.60 -1.30 -23.24
CA MET A 80 3.00 -1.36 -22.83
C MET A 80 3.61 -2.70 -23.21
N LYS A 81 4.88 -2.68 -23.60
CA LYS A 81 5.71 -3.88 -23.73
C LYS A 81 6.56 -4.03 -22.47
N ILE A 82 6.44 -5.16 -21.80
CA ILE A 82 7.27 -5.45 -20.63
C ILE A 82 8.68 -5.83 -21.08
N ARG A 83 9.68 -5.20 -20.46
CA ARG A 83 11.11 -5.52 -20.62
C ARG A 83 11.46 -6.67 -19.68
N ALA A 84 12.15 -7.66 -20.22
CA ALA A 84 12.64 -8.77 -19.44
C ALA A 84 13.65 -8.26 -18.38
N PRO A 85 13.49 -8.62 -17.09
CA PRO A 85 14.47 -8.28 -16.06
C PRO A 85 15.78 -9.05 -16.29
N GLN A 86 16.86 -8.60 -15.65
CA GLN A 86 18.17 -9.25 -15.76
C GLN A 86 18.09 -10.75 -15.44
N GLY A 87 18.69 -11.59 -16.27
CA GLY A 87 18.72 -13.05 -16.10
C GLY A 87 17.48 -13.79 -16.63
N VAL A 88 16.47 -13.09 -17.18
CA VAL A 88 15.32 -13.71 -17.84
C VAL A 88 15.47 -13.60 -19.36
N THR A 89 15.44 -14.74 -20.04
CA THR A 89 15.45 -14.82 -21.50
C THR A 89 14.04 -15.04 -22.03
N VAL A 90 13.59 -14.17 -22.92
CA VAL A 90 12.27 -14.26 -23.58
C VAL A 90 12.48 -14.64 -25.04
N ASP A 91 11.73 -15.65 -25.52
CA ASP A 91 11.80 -16.10 -26.91
C ASP A 91 10.77 -15.33 -27.76
N PRO A 92 11.20 -14.49 -28.72
CA PRO A 92 10.29 -13.69 -29.52
C PRO A 92 9.42 -14.51 -30.48
N THR A 93 9.73 -15.79 -30.70
CA THR A 93 8.97 -16.67 -31.60
C THR A 93 7.80 -17.36 -30.91
N LYS A 94 7.77 -17.36 -29.58
CA LYS A 94 6.67 -17.94 -28.81
C LYS A 94 5.42 -17.08 -28.88
N ARG A 95 4.28 -17.69 -28.53
CA ARG A 95 2.98 -17.03 -28.52
C ARG A 95 3.00 -15.87 -27.52
N PRO A 96 2.66 -14.63 -27.94
CA PRO A 96 2.64 -13.50 -27.03
C PRO A 96 1.53 -13.66 -25.99
N VAL A 97 1.82 -13.26 -24.77
CA VAL A 97 0.85 -13.15 -23.67
C VAL A 97 0.41 -11.70 -23.57
N VAL A 98 -0.90 -11.46 -23.67
CA VAL A 98 -1.50 -10.14 -23.48
C VAL A 98 -2.27 -10.17 -22.18
N VAL A 99 -1.88 -9.29 -21.27
CA VAL A 99 -2.48 -9.14 -19.96
C VAL A 99 -3.29 -7.86 -19.96
N VAL A 100 -4.60 -7.97 -19.71
CA VAL A 100 -5.50 -6.81 -19.59
C VAL A 100 -5.85 -6.65 -18.12
N ASP A 101 -5.28 -5.66 -17.46
CA ASP A 101 -5.63 -5.36 -16.08
C ASP A 101 -6.89 -4.47 -16.04
N PRO A 102 -8.04 -4.97 -15.55
CA PRO A 102 -9.26 -4.18 -15.46
C PRO A 102 -9.15 -3.07 -14.40
N ARG A 103 -8.22 -3.19 -13.43
CA ARG A 103 -8.00 -2.16 -12.40
C ARG A 103 -6.57 -2.20 -11.89
N ALA A 104 -5.72 -1.36 -12.45
CA ALA A 104 -4.39 -1.09 -11.91
C ALA A 104 -4.52 -0.50 -10.49
N GLY A 105 -4.06 -1.23 -9.48
CA GLY A 105 -4.10 -0.83 -8.08
C GLY A 105 -3.24 -1.74 -7.20
N GLN A 106 -2.98 -1.36 -5.95
CA GLN A 106 -1.99 -2.03 -5.07
C GLN A 106 -2.38 -3.43 -4.53
N GLY A 107 -3.27 -4.14 -5.21
CA GLY A 107 -3.59 -5.52 -4.89
C GLY A 107 -2.55 -6.50 -5.44
N PRO A 108 -2.47 -7.74 -4.92
CA PRO A 108 -1.82 -8.85 -5.59
C PRO A 108 -2.62 -9.20 -6.87
N GLY A 109 -2.54 -8.33 -7.87
CA GLY A 109 -3.32 -8.38 -9.08
C GLY A 109 -2.50 -8.75 -10.31
N VAL A 110 -3.24 -8.88 -11.40
CA VAL A 110 -2.83 -9.15 -12.78
C VAL A 110 -1.73 -8.19 -13.28
N GLY A 111 -1.81 -6.91 -12.88
CA GLY A 111 -1.00 -5.79 -13.39
C GLY A 111 0.46 -5.67 -12.94
N GLY A 112 1.11 -6.75 -12.52
CA GLY A 112 2.57 -6.70 -12.37
C GLY A 112 3.11 -5.99 -11.14
N PHE A 113 2.37 -5.96 -10.02
CA PHE A 113 2.81 -5.36 -8.75
C PHE A 113 3.82 -6.23 -7.96
N LYS A 114 3.94 -7.50 -8.34
CA LYS A 114 4.85 -8.48 -7.72
C LYS A 114 5.51 -9.34 -8.80
N LEU A 115 6.66 -9.92 -8.48
CA LEU A 115 7.34 -10.89 -9.34
C LEU A 115 6.50 -12.17 -9.56
N ASP A 116 5.52 -12.41 -8.70
CA ASP A 116 4.61 -13.57 -8.77
C ASP A 116 3.27 -13.21 -9.43
N SER A 117 3.22 -12.09 -10.16
CA SER A 117 2.08 -11.71 -11.00
C SER A 117 2.02 -12.52 -12.30
N GLU A 118 0.91 -12.43 -13.02
CA GLU A 118 0.75 -13.03 -14.35
C GLU A 118 1.88 -12.62 -15.32
N ILE A 119 2.31 -11.36 -15.26
CA ILE A 119 3.47 -10.86 -16.02
C ILE A 119 4.73 -11.62 -15.63
N GLY A 120 4.99 -11.80 -14.33
CA GLY A 120 6.15 -12.53 -13.84
C GLY A 120 6.13 -14.02 -14.22
N PHE A 121 4.97 -14.66 -14.20
CA PHE A 121 4.80 -16.03 -14.68
C PHE A 121 5.02 -16.15 -16.20
N ALA A 122 4.47 -15.23 -16.98
CA ALA A 122 4.66 -15.19 -18.43
C ALA A 122 6.15 -15.02 -18.79
N LEU A 123 6.86 -14.12 -18.10
CA LEU A 123 8.30 -13.92 -18.29
C LEU A 123 9.13 -15.16 -17.95
N ARG A 124 8.77 -15.90 -16.89
CA ARG A 124 9.44 -17.17 -16.52
C ARG A 124 9.19 -18.31 -17.50
N ALA A 125 8.05 -18.31 -18.18
CA ALA A 125 7.74 -19.31 -19.20
C ALA A 125 8.59 -19.14 -20.48
N GLY A 126 9.24 -17.98 -20.62
CA GLY A 126 10.09 -17.58 -21.74
C GLY A 126 9.28 -17.22 -22.96
#